data_AF-A0A1K1LLW4-F1
#
_entry.id   AF-A0A1K1LLW4-F1
#
_cell.length_a   1.000
_cell.length_b   1.000
_cell.length_c   1.000
_cell.angle_alpha   90.00
_cell.angle_beta   90.00
_cell.angle_gamma   90.00
#
_symmetry.space_group_name_H-M   'P 1'
#
loop_
_entity.id
_entity.type
_entity.pdbx_description
1 polymer ?
#
loop_
_entity_poly.entity_id
_entity_poly.type
_entity_poly.pdbx_seq_one_letter_code
_entity_poly.pdbx_strand_id
1 'polypeptide(L)'
;MTWTDEPVANGLRTDHPWPNLPFVDDGHIPIEDPDAVEGLGRGAGGGLWGRCDRDTATGEWAAFTTDPKNHDFAWVLRFHPEHGLSVLLYRDDDGAGAHDEWFGDKALMTRLGGYWWDGTTWYRPRQVMNWATESYMRRPVSRPTVITAADLLDDSCRPERGTVAKIVGFTPGPPVPPQQWRHDLARWAQHRSDRPGALALEQCVVTLNAPELAESALLGVEEFAAEAGIAAATLRAYIARDEADIPEPQVTDGGRKRWSRPVVTDWLEQRRRAPGNAAAVLAGNDTADENASGSISPALRRLWTRLTTMLLRELWEQPAARRRWSRPFRNEQAANDLAEQLGWVAAVNADAAIPVNDLAWMIQQGVLWELQRFRDTMSVVGHVSLTRQAGHALGWFIEQAPGRVPALFGAIVRHAKDDLDIPADVVEKSLRQSLMSHGGMPPERVDEFFAVTFPPQK
;
A
#
# COMPACT_ATOMS: atom_id res chain seq x y z
N MET A 1 -1.28 -0.42 7.04
CA MET A 1 -0.31 -1.33 7.66
C MET A 1 1.07 -0.83 7.27
N THR A 2 1.59 0.07 8.08
CA THR A 2 2.92 0.65 7.98
C THR A 2 3.88 -0.34 8.62
N TRP A 3 4.47 -1.21 7.80
CA TRP A 3 5.55 -2.10 8.20
C TRP A 3 6.76 -1.23 8.53
N THR A 4 7.17 -1.17 9.79
CA THR A 4 8.34 -0.39 10.25
C THR A 4 9.40 -1.36 10.75
N ASP A 5 9.72 -2.35 9.92
CA ASP A 5 10.82 -3.26 10.18
C ASP A 5 12.10 -2.51 9.77
N GLU A 6 12.67 -1.74 10.70
CA GLU A 6 13.96 -1.08 10.49
C GLU A 6 15.11 -2.00 10.94
N PRO A 7 16.17 -2.14 10.13
CA PRO A 7 17.33 -2.92 10.54
C PRO A 7 18.06 -2.25 11.70
N VAL A 8 18.62 -3.05 12.60
CA VAL A 8 19.37 -2.60 13.78
C VAL A 8 20.88 -2.70 13.60
N ALA A 9 21.35 -3.49 12.63
CA ALA A 9 22.77 -3.60 12.30
C ALA A 9 23.01 -4.11 10.86
N ASN A 10 24.21 -3.86 10.38
CA ASN A 10 24.77 -4.47 9.18
C ASN A 10 25.41 -5.82 9.50
N GLY A 11 25.15 -6.85 8.69
CA GLY A 11 26.02 -8.03 8.66
C GLY A 11 27.38 -7.68 8.07
N LEU A 12 28.45 -8.23 8.62
CA LEU A 12 29.82 -7.98 8.14
C LEU A 12 30.02 -8.40 6.68
N ARG A 13 29.25 -9.37 6.18
CA ARG A 13 29.34 -9.87 4.80
C ARG A 13 28.30 -9.27 3.85
N THR A 14 27.60 -8.22 4.26
CA THR A 14 26.74 -7.41 3.37
C THR A 14 27.58 -6.70 2.30
N ASP A 15 27.07 -6.63 1.07
CA ASP A 15 27.62 -5.84 -0.04
C ASP A 15 27.07 -4.41 -0.06
N HIS A 16 25.97 -4.16 0.64
CA HIS A 16 25.25 -2.89 0.62
C HIS A 16 25.00 -2.34 2.03
N PRO A 17 26.04 -1.79 2.70
CA PRO A 17 25.92 -1.29 4.07
C PRO A 17 24.83 -0.22 4.22
N TRP A 18 24.05 -0.36 5.28
CA TRP A 18 23.12 0.63 5.76
C TRP A 18 23.87 1.74 6.53
N PRO A 19 23.66 3.02 6.20
CA PRO A 19 24.40 4.12 6.80
C PRO A 19 24.10 4.28 8.29
N ASN A 20 25.12 4.58 9.08
CA ASN A 20 25.04 4.86 10.52
C ASN A 20 24.53 3.70 11.39
N LEU A 21 24.41 2.48 10.85
CA LEU A 21 24.18 1.27 11.64
C LEU A 21 25.51 0.56 11.95
N PRO A 22 25.66 -0.03 13.15
CA PRO A 22 26.86 -0.78 13.50
C PRO A 22 27.01 -2.02 12.61
N PHE A 23 28.24 -2.53 12.48
CA PHE A 23 28.49 -3.84 11.88
C PHE A 23 28.53 -4.92 12.95
N VAL A 24 27.87 -6.05 12.69
CA VAL A 24 27.85 -7.23 13.54
C VAL A 24 28.43 -8.41 12.76
N ASP A 25 29.28 -9.18 13.43
CA ASP A 25 29.84 -10.42 12.89
C ASP A 25 28.72 -11.44 12.64
N ASP A 26 28.51 -11.76 11.36
CA ASP A 26 27.51 -12.71 10.86
C ASP A 26 28.13 -14.08 10.56
N GLY A 27 29.43 -14.31 10.83
CA GLY A 27 30.23 -15.44 10.35
C GLY A 27 29.74 -16.84 10.72
N HIS A 28 28.81 -16.97 11.67
CA HIS A 28 28.20 -18.25 12.04
C HIS A 28 26.93 -18.61 11.24
N ILE A 29 26.45 -17.72 10.38
CA ILE A 29 25.32 -17.96 9.50
C ILE A 29 25.84 -18.41 8.11
N PRO A 30 25.30 -19.47 7.50
CA PRO A 30 25.70 -19.94 6.17
C PRO A 30 25.06 -19.09 5.07
N ILE A 31 25.43 -17.82 4.96
CA ILE A 31 24.77 -16.83 4.07
C ILE A 31 24.89 -17.16 2.57
N GLU A 32 25.74 -18.11 2.21
CA GLU A 32 25.91 -18.57 0.82
C GLU A 32 24.87 -19.64 0.42
N ASP A 33 24.14 -20.22 1.38
CA ASP A 33 23.16 -21.28 1.17
C ASP A 33 21.83 -20.93 1.84
N PRO A 34 20.81 -20.44 1.08
CA PRO A 34 19.54 -20.03 1.67
C PRO A 34 18.76 -21.19 2.32
N ASP A 35 18.95 -22.44 1.87
CA ASP A 35 18.30 -23.59 2.53
C ASP A 35 18.92 -23.85 3.89
N ALA A 36 20.24 -23.68 4.01
CA ALA A 36 20.94 -23.78 5.28
C ALA A 36 20.57 -22.64 6.24
N VAL A 37 20.32 -21.42 5.71
CA VAL A 37 19.79 -20.30 6.49
C VAL A 37 18.41 -20.64 7.05
N GLU A 38 17.46 -21.08 6.21
CA GLU A 38 16.15 -21.52 6.67
C GLU A 38 16.26 -22.68 7.68
N GLY A 39 17.14 -23.64 7.42
CA GLY A 39 17.36 -24.81 8.27
C GLY A 39 17.85 -24.46 9.68
N LEU A 40 18.62 -23.38 9.85
CA LEU A 40 18.97 -22.87 11.18
C LEU A 40 17.74 -22.43 11.96
N GLY A 41 16.86 -21.66 11.31
CA GLY A 41 15.64 -21.13 11.91
C GLY A 41 14.56 -22.19 12.13
N ARG A 42 14.55 -23.28 11.36
CA ARG A 42 13.60 -24.40 11.50
C ARG A 42 14.12 -25.58 12.33
N GLY A 43 15.25 -25.42 13.01
CA GLY A 43 15.88 -26.47 13.83
C GLY A 43 15.01 -27.00 14.98
N ALA A 44 15.52 -28.02 15.69
CA ALA A 44 14.77 -28.83 16.66
C ALA A 44 14.38 -28.14 18.00
N GLY A 45 14.38 -26.81 18.08
CA GLY A 45 14.00 -26.03 19.26
C GLY A 45 12.76 -25.18 19.01
N GLY A 46 11.92 -25.00 20.04
CA GLY A 46 10.79 -24.08 19.96
C GLY A 46 11.25 -22.62 19.97
N GLY A 47 10.57 -21.76 19.20
CA GLY A 47 10.82 -20.31 19.19
C GLY A 47 11.89 -19.83 18.22
N LEU A 48 12.30 -20.65 17.27
CA LEU A 48 13.11 -20.24 16.13
C LEU A 48 12.25 -20.27 14.87
N TRP A 49 12.47 -19.29 13.98
CA TRP A 49 11.79 -19.21 12.70
C TRP A 49 12.80 -19.05 11.58
N GLY A 50 12.47 -19.65 10.43
CA GLY A 50 13.26 -19.52 9.22
C GLY A 50 12.41 -19.76 7.99
N ARG A 51 12.77 -19.07 6.91
CA ARG A 51 12.14 -19.18 5.59
C ARG A 51 13.17 -18.82 4.54
N CYS A 52 13.12 -19.51 3.41
CA CYS A 52 13.73 -19.04 2.19
C CYS A 52 12.71 -19.01 1.06
N ASP A 53 12.90 -18.07 0.14
CA ASP A 53 12.13 -17.94 -1.09
C ASP A 53 13.10 -17.69 -2.26
N ARG A 54 12.83 -18.34 -3.39
CA ARG A 54 13.72 -18.35 -4.56
C ARG A 54 12.95 -18.00 -5.82
N ASP A 55 13.48 -17.06 -6.60
CA ASP A 55 13.04 -16.83 -7.98
C ASP A 55 13.89 -17.68 -8.92
N THR A 56 13.34 -18.84 -9.32
CA THR A 56 14.06 -19.77 -10.21
C THR A 56 14.37 -19.20 -11.60
N ALA A 57 13.64 -18.17 -12.05
CA ALA A 57 13.84 -17.58 -13.37
C ALA A 57 15.05 -16.64 -13.38
N THR A 58 15.28 -15.89 -12.30
CA THR A 58 16.37 -14.93 -12.21
C THR A 58 17.56 -15.43 -11.39
N GLY A 59 17.38 -16.47 -10.55
CA GLY A 59 18.39 -16.94 -9.61
C GLY A 59 18.50 -16.09 -8.35
N GLU A 60 17.59 -15.12 -8.18
CA GLU A 60 17.45 -14.33 -6.97
C GLU A 60 16.87 -15.16 -5.82
N TRP A 61 17.23 -14.81 -4.60
CA TRP A 61 16.61 -15.39 -3.42
C TRP A 61 16.61 -14.42 -2.24
N ALA A 62 15.71 -14.68 -1.29
CA ALA A 62 15.68 -14.07 0.02
C ALA A 62 15.59 -15.17 1.07
N ALA A 63 16.15 -14.92 2.24
CA ALA A 63 16.04 -15.83 3.37
C ALA A 63 16.05 -15.06 4.67
N PHE A 64 15.43 -15.61 5.71
CA PHE A 64 15.65 -15.14 7.07
C PHE A 64 15.76 -16.29 8.05
N THR A 65 16.43 -16.01 9.17
CA THR A 65 16.54 -16.94 10.31
C THR A 65 16.62 -16.15 11.61
N THR A 66 15.94 -16.61 12.65
CA THR A 66 16.27 -16.22 14.04
C THR A 66 17.74 -16.56 14.31
N ASP A 67 18.48 -15.65 14.96
CA ASP A 67 19.90 -15.87 15.25
C ASP A 67 20.06 -16.96 16.33
N PRO A 68 20.90 -18.00 16.10
CA PRO A 68 21.02 -19.13 17.02
C PRO A 68 21.79 -18.83 18.32
N LYS A 69 22.44 -17.66 18.42
CA LYS A 69 23.22 -17.22 19.58
C LYS A 69 22.52 -16.10 20.36
N ASN A 70 21.58 -15.41 19.75
CA ASN A 70 20.78 -14.35 20.35
C ASN A 70 19.39 -14.26 19.71
N HIS A 71 18.42 -14.96 20.30
CA HIS A 71 17.08 -15.14 19.72
C HIS A 71 16.23 -13.87 19.71
N ASP A 72 16.71 -12.77 20.30
CA ASP A 72 16.04 -11.46 20.21
C ASP A 72 16.17 -10.83 18.80
N PHE A 73 16.99 -11.43 17.93
CA PHE A 73 17.29 -10.93 16.59
C PHE A 73 17.11 -11.99 15.51
N ALA A 74 16.83 -11.51 14.30
CA ALA A 74 16.80 -12.30 13.08
C ALA A 74 17.74 -11.71 12.03
N TRP A 75 18.41 -12.58 11.27
CA TRP A 75 19.14 -12.20 10.08
C TRP A 75 18.23 -12.27 8.88
N VAL A 76 18.17 -11.20 8.10
CA VAL A 76 17.42 -11.13 6.83
C VAL A 76 18.42 -10.90 5.70
N LEU A 77 18.31 -11.75 4.68
CA LEU A 77 19.24 -11.85 3.57
C LEU A 77 18.51 -11.67 2.25
N ARG A 78 19.15 -10.96 1.31
CA ARG A 78 18.68 -10.80 -0.06
C ARG A 78 19.84 -10.89 -1.03
N PHE A 79 19.77 -11.85 -1.94
CA PHE A 79 20.79 -12.08 -2.95
C PHE A 79 20.28 -11.78 -4.36
N HIS A 80 21.07 -11.01 -5.10
CA HIS A 80 20.89 -10.79 -6.53
C HIS A 80 22.15 -11.18 -7.29
N PRO A 81 22.07 -11.97 -8.39
CA PRO A 81 23.24 -12.46 -9.10
C PRO A 81 24.21 -11.37 -9.56
N GLU A 82 23.70 -10.21 -9.98
CA GLU A 82 24.51 -9.09 -10.48
C GLU A 82 24.84 -8.04 -9.41
N HIS A 83 24.07 -7.99 -8.32
CA HIS A 83 24.15 -6.92 -7.32
C HIS A 83 24.58 -7.44 -5.94
N GLY A 84 24.90 -8.72 -5.81
CA GLY A 84 25.47 -9.27 -4.59
C GLY A 84 24.43 -9.51 -3.50
N LEU A 85 24.90 -9.52 -2.26
CA LEU A 85 24.16 -9.96 -1.09
C LEU A 85 23.99 -8.84 -0.07
N SER A 86 22.74 -8.49 0.24
CA SER A 86 22.40 -7.68 1.41
C SER A 86 22.21 -8.60 2.62
N VAL A 87 22.92 -8.31 3.72
CA VAL A 87 22.76 -9.01 5.02
C VAL A 87 22.51 -7.98 6.11
N LEU A 88 21.33 -8.01 6.72
CA LEU A 88 20.94 -7.08 7.76
C LEU A 88 20.38 -7.82 8.97
N LEU A 89 20.59 -7.23 10.15
CA LEU A 89 20.07 -7.71 11.41
C LEU A 89 18.81 -6.93 11.77
N TYR A 90 17.75 -7.65 12.13
CA TYR A 90 16.47 -7.12 12.59
C TYR A 90 16.16 -7.65 13.99
N ARG A 91 15.20 -7.06 14.69
CA ARG A 91 14.58 -7.75 15.83
C ARG A 91 13.84 -8.98 15.31
N ASP A 92 13.77 -10.04 16.11
CA ASP A 92 13.17 -11.30 15.67
C ASP A 92 11.70 -11.11 15.23
N ASP A 93 10.93 -10.31 15.99
CA ASP A 93 9.53 -9.97 15.69
C ASP A 93 9.35 -9.27 14.32
N ASP A 94 10.38 -8.58 13.83
CA ASP A 94 10.38 -7.78 12.60
C ASP A 94 10.96 -8.59 11.41
N GLY A 95 11.65 -9.72 11.66
CA GLY A 95 12.41 -10.45 10.65
C GLY A 95 11.55 -11.05 9.53
N ALA A 96 10.36 -11.55 9.88
CA ALA A 96 9.45 -12.14 8.90
C ALA A 96 8.81 -11.08 7.99
N GLY A 97 8.45 -9.91 8.53
CA GLY A 97 7.89 -8.81 7.75
C GLY A 97 8.92 -8.23 6.78
N ALA A 98 10.15 -8.00 7.25
CA ALA A 98 11.27 -7.55 6.41
C ALA A 98 11.57 -8.53 5.26
N HIS A 99 11.53 -9.84 5.53
CA HIS A 99 11.68 -10.87 4.51
C HIS A 99 10.61 -10.75 3.40
N ASP A 100 9.33 -10.64 3.79
CA ASP A 100 8.22 -10.54 2.84
C ASP A 100 8.30 -9.26 2.01
N GLU A 101 8.75 -8.14 2.62
CA GLU A 101 8.97 -6.88 1.92
C GLU A 101 10.06 -6.99 0.85
N TRP A 102 11.16 -7.67 1.17
CA TRP A 102 12.32 -7.83 0.28
C TRP A 102 12.04 -8.76 -0.89
N PHE A 103 11.31 -9.85 -0.66
CA PHE A 103 11.00 -10.82 -1.72
C PHE A 103 9.83 -10.37 -2.62
N GLY A 104 8.74 -9.86 -2.03
CA GLY A 104 7.50 -9.56 -2.76
C GLY A 104 7.66 -8.49 -3.85
N ASP A 105 8.31 -7.37 -3.52
CA ASP A 105 8.41 -6.22 -4.43
C ASP A 105 9.72 -6.19 -5.23
N LYS A 106 10.57 -7.20 -5.06
CA LYS A 106 11.92 -7.31 -5.65
C LYS A 106 12.84 -6.14 -5.29
N ALA A 107 12.63 -5.51 -4.14
CA ALA A 107 13.58 -4.51 -3.64
C ALA A 107 14.89 -5.20 -3.23
N LEU A 108 16.03 -4.64 -3.63
CA LEU A 108 17.34 -5.09 -3.16
C LEU A 108 17.71 -4.46 -1.83
N MET A 109 17.21 -3.25 -1.60
CA MET A 109 17.38 -2.51 -0.37
C MET A 109 16.38 -1.36 -0.26
N THR A 110 16.16 -0.90 0.97
CA THR A 110 15.43 0.31 1.31
C THR A 110 16.34 1.31 2.03
N ARG A 111 16.06 2.62 1.96
CA ARG A 111 16.80 3.73 2.59
C ARG A 111 15.85 4.91 2.87
N LEU A 112 16.24 5.80 3.78
CA LEU A 112 15.64 7.13 3.97
C LEU A 112 14.10 7.14 4.04
N GLY A 113 13.52 6.36 4.95
CA GLY A 113 12.06 6.31 5.14
C GLY A 113 11.31 5.62 4.00
N GLY A 114 11.84 4.49 3.51
CA GLY A 114 11.18 3.61 2.55
C GLY A 114 11.52 3.82 1.07
N TYR A 115 12.46 4.69 0.70
CA TYR A 115 13.00 4.73 -0.66
C TYR A 115 13.67 3.40 -0.97
N TRP A 116 13.53 2.87 -2.17
CA TRP A 116 14.05 1.53 -2.46
C TRP A 116 14.68 1.43 -3.85
N TRP A 117 15.62 0.51 -4.00
CA TRP A 117 16.38 0.29 -5.23
C TRP A 117 16.20 -1.15 -5.71
N ASP A 118 15.98 -1.33 -7.01
CA ASP A 118 15.78 -2.64 -7.64
C ASP A 118 17.05 -3.17 -8.35
N GLY A 119 18.17 -2.47 -8.24
CA GLY A 119 19.41 -2.76 -8.99
C GLY A 119 19.66 -1.81 -10.15
N THR A 120 18.62 -1.14 -10.64
CA THR A 120 18.72 -0.20 -11.77
C THR A 120 18.19 1.19 -11.39
N THR A 121 17.03 1.26 -10.75
CA THR A 121 16.28 2.49 -10.52
C THR A 121 15.97 2.67 -9.04
N TRP A 122 16.15 3.89 -8.55
CA TRP A 122 15.63 4.28 -7.24
C TRP A 122 14.16 4.68 -7.35
N TYR A 123 13.36 4.19 -6.43
CA TYR A 123 11.94 4.47 -6.30
C TYR A 123 11.63 5.11 -4.95
N ARG A 124 10.58 5.90 -4.94
CA ARG A 124 9.99 6.47 -3.72
C ARG A 124 9.33 5.40 -2.86
N PRO A 125 9.03 5.72 -1.59
CA PRO A 125 8.24 4.86 -0.71
C PRO A 125 6.91 4.44 -1.34
N ARG A 126 6.50 3.23 -1.00
CA ARG A 126 5.30 2.57 -1.53
C ARG A 126 4.05 3.20 -0.91
N GLN A 127 3.47 4.18 -1.61
CA GLN A 127 2.33 4.95 -1.09
C GLN A 127 1.04 4.70 -1.88
N VAL A 128 1.11 4.74 -3.21
CA VAL A 128 -0.09 4.69 -4.08
C VAL A 128 -0.37 3.26 -4.53
N MET A 129 -1.47 2.67 -4.09
CA MET A 129 -1.90 1.33 -4.49
C MET A 129 -2.51 1.34 -5.90
N ASN A 130 -2.09 0.41 -6.75
CA ASN A 130 -2.72 0.14 -8.04
C ASN A 130 -3.50 -1.18 -7.97
N TRP A 131 -4.82 -1.08 -7.84
CA TRP A 131 -5.71 -2.24 -7.74
C TRP A 131 -5.79 -3.08 -9.03
N ALA A 132 -5.32 -2.59 -10.17
CA ALA A 132 -5.24 -3.41 -11.38
C ALA A 132 -4.05 -4.38 -11.33
N THR A 133 -2.95 -4.00 -10.69
CA THR A 133 -1.77 -4.87 -10.52
C THR A 133 -1.66 -5.47 -9.13
N GLU A 134 -2.54 -5.06 -8.20
CA GLU A 134 -2.46 -5.38 -6.77
C GLU A 134 -1.09 -5.07 -6.17
N SER A 135 -0.45 -4.01 -6.69
CA SER A 135 0.88 -3.59 -6.29
C SER A 135 0.93 -2.08 -6.11
N TYR A 136 1.89 -1.60 -5.32
CA TYR A 136 2.14 -0.17 -5.25
C TYR A 136 2.74 0.34 -6.57
N MET A 137 2.38 1.56 -6.93
CA MET A 137 2.95 2.28 -8.08
C MET A 137 4.44 2.51 -7.84
N ARG A 138 5.27 2.04 -8.78
CA ARG A 138 6.72 2.24 -8.75
C ARG A 138 7.06 3.65 -9.25
N ARG A 139 7.06 4.64 -8.36
CA ARG A 139 7.36 6.05 -8.68
C ARG A 139 8.87 6.29 -8.65
N PRO A 140 9.55 6.51 -9.79
CA PRO A 140 10.99 6.70 -9.80
C PRO A 140 11.39 8.02 -9.13
N VAL A 141 12.51 8.01 -8.43
CA VAL A 141 13.13 9.21 -7.87
C VAL A 141 13.64 10.08 -9.01
N SER A 142 13.41 11.39 -8.93
CA SER A 142 13.91 12.31 -9.95
C SER A 142 15.38 12.62 -9.73
N ARG A 143 16.21 12.34 -10.74
CA ARG A 143 17.68 12.61 -10.75
C ARG A 143 18.39 12.09 -9.49
N PRO A 144 18.30 10.78 -9.19
CA PRO A 144 19.02 10.21 -8.06
C PRO A 144 20.52 10.15 -8.37
N THR A 145 21.34 10.53 -7.40
CA THR A 145 22.77 10.23 -7.37
C THR A 145 22.97 9.10 -6.37
N VAL A 146 23.44 7.96 -6.85
CA VAL A 146 23.80 6.82 -6.00
C VAL A 146 25.07 7.15 -5.24
N ILE A 147 25.07 6.90 -3.93
CA ILE A 147 26.24 7.04 -3.07
C ILE A 147 26.73 5.65 -2.71
N THR A 148 27.95 5.36 -3.09
CA THR A 148 28.61 4.05 -2.93
C THR A 148 29.56 4.06 -1.74
N ALA A 149 30.07 2.89 -1.37
CA ALA A 149 31.10 2.79 -0.35
C ALA A 149 32.39 3.52 -0.77
N ALA A 150 32.73 3.47 -2.06
CA ALA A 150 33.89 4.19 -2.60
C ALA A 150 33.78 5.71 -2.40
N ASP A 151 32.58 6.29 -2.59
CA ASP A 151 32.36 7.73 -2.41
C ASP A 151 32.53 8.20 -0.95
N LEU A 152 32.35 7.27 0.00
CA LEU A 152 32.38 7.56 1.44
C LEU A 152 33.71 7.23 2.10
N LEU A 153 34.61 6.53 1.42
CA LEU A 153 35.92 6.18 1.93
C LEU A 153 36.98 7.14 1.39
N ASP A 154 37.63 7.88 2.28
CA ASP A 154 38.72 8.81 1.98
C ASP A 154 39.89 8.64 2.97
N ASP A 155 40.94 9.46 2.82
CA ASP A 155 42.14 9.44 3.68
C ASP A 155 41.85 9.74 5.17
N SER A 156 40.66 10.27 5.50
CA SER A 156 40.25 10.48 6.89
C SER A 156 39.73 9.20 7.54
N CYS A 157 39.39 8.17 6.76
CA CYS A 157 38.80 6.93 7.21
C CYS A 157 39.89 5.97 7.73
N ARG A 158 39.82 5.62 9.02
CA ARG A 158 40.83 4.83 9.73
C ARG A 158 40.27 3.46 10.12
N PRO A 159 40.56 2.40 9.38
CA PRO A 159 39.97 1.08 9.63
C PRO A 159 40.37 0.49 10.99
N GLU A 160 41.54 0.84 11.53
CA GLU A 160 41.98 0.45 12.87
C GLU A 160 41.13 1.04 14.01
N ARG A 161 40.38 2.12 13.72
CA ARG A 161 39.41 2.73 14.62
C ARG A 161 37.99 2.22 14.41
N GLY A 162 37.77 1.44 13.36
CA GLY A 162 36.47 0.84 13.07
C GLY A 162 36.15 -0.25 14.09
N THR A 163 34.86 -0.48 14.30
CA THR A 163 34.32 -1.42 15.27
C THR A 163 33.43 -2.45 14.58
N VAL A 164 33.49 -3.69 15.07
CA VAL A 164 32.59 -4.78 14.68
C VAL A 164 32.13 -5.43 15.97
N ALA A 165 30.81 -5.45 16.17
CA ALA A 165 30.19 -6.05 17.34
C ALA A 165 30.03 -7.56 17.16
N LYS A 166 29.92 -8.27 18.28
CA LYS A 166 29.50 -9.68 18.30
C LYS A 166 28.00 -9.73 18.59
N ILE A 167 27.31 -10.69 18.00
CA ILE A 167 25.87 -10.86 18.22
C ILE A 167 25.53 -11.22 19.69
N VAL A 168 26.44 -11.96 20.35
CA VAL A 168 26.31 -12.32 21.77
C VAL A 168 26.46 -11.08 22.63
N GLY A 169 25.37 -10.66 23.27
CA GLY A 169 25.32 -9.43 24.07
C GLY A 169 25.19 -8.16 23.24
N PHE A 170 24.84 -8.27 21.94
CA PHE A 170 24.47 -7.11 21.14
C PHE A 170 23.21 -6.47 21.71
N THR A 171 23.21 -5.14 21.80
CA THR A 171 22.05 -4.34 22.15
C THR A 171 22.01 -3.15 21.21
N PRO A 172 20.89 -2.91 20.50
CA PRO A 172 20.74 -1.78 19.61
C PRO A 172 21.01 -0.47 20.36
N GLY A 173 22.01 0.28 19.89
CA GLY A 173 22.33 1.61 20.38
C GLY A 173 21.69 2.71 19.54
N PRO A 174 21.91 3.99 19.89
CA PRO A 174 21.61 5.08 18.97
C PRO A 174 22.42 4.92 17.66
N PRO A 175 22.00 5.58 16.56
CA PRO A 175 22.76 5.59 15.32
C PRO A 175 24.23 5.97 15.55
N VAL A 176 25.13 5.25 14.89
CA VAL A 176 26.57 5.51 14.97
C VAL A 176 26.86 6.88 14.37
N PRO A 177 27.62 7.76 15.06
CA PRO A 177 27.97 9.06 14.52
C PRO A 177 28.65 8.93 13.14
N PRO A 178 28.33 9.79 12.16
CA PRO A 178 28.80 9.61 10.77
C PRO A 178 30.30 9.39 10.63
N GLN A 179 31.12 10.14 11.38
CA GLN A 179 32.58 9.99 11.31
C GLN A 179 33.07 8.63 11.87
N GLN A 180 32.47 8.16 12.97
CA GLN A 180 32.79 6.84 13.51
C GLN A 180 32.32 5.75 12.54
N TRP A 181 31.13 5.90 11.98
CA TRP A 181 30.59 4.96 11.02
C TRP A 181 31.47 4.83 9.77
N ARG A 182 32.10 5.93 9.30
CA ARG A 182 33.10 5.86 8.22
C ARG A 182 34.35 5.05 8.58
N HIS A 183 34.78 5.07 9.85
CA HIS A 183 35.85 4.18 10.33
C HIS A 183 35.39 2.72 10.35
N ASP A 184 34.16 2.46 10.78
CA ASP A 184 33.55 1.12 10.76
C ASP A 184 33.41 0.59 9.32
N LEU A 185 32.97 1.43 8.38
CA LEU A 185 32.89 1.13 6.95
C LEU A 185 34.27 0.82 6.36
N ALA A 186 35.31 1.57 6.73
CA ALA A 186 36.67 1.26 6.27
C ALA A 186 37.16 -0.11 6.78
N ARG A 187 36.80 -0.47 8.01
CA ARG A 187 37.10 -1.79 8.56
C ARG A 187 36.31 -2.91 7.86
N TRP A 188 35.04 -2.67 7.54
CA TRP A 188 34.24 -3.56 6.70
C TRP A 188 34.89 -3.76 5.32
N ALA A 189 35.36 -2.68 4.69
CA ALA A 189 36.00 -2.75 3.37
C ALA A 189 37.28 -3.62 3.39
N GLN A 190 38.09 -3.51 4.45
CA GLN A 190 39.26 -4.39 4.65
C GLN A 190 38.86 -5.85 4.84
N HIS A 191 37.81 -6.14 5.61
CA HIS A 191 37.36 -7.52 5.79
C HIS A 191 36.85 -8.12 4.48
N ARG A 192 36.25 -7.31 3.61
CA ARG A 192 35.67 -7.75 2.35
C ARG A 192 36.70 -7.94 1.24
N SER A 193 37.84 -7.24 1.27
CA SER A 193 38.89 -7.41 0.26
C SER A 193 39.49 -8.82 0.23
N ASP A 194 39.37 -9.55 1.33
CA ASP A 194 39.88 -10.92 1.46
C ASP A 194 38.88 -11.99 0.94
N ARG A 195 37.65 -11.59 0.59
CA ARG A 195 36.58 -12.50 0.16
C ARG A 195 36.59 -12.70 -1.37
N PRO A 196 36.69 -13.94 -1.88
CA PRO A 196 36.54 -14.22 -3.31
C PRO A 196 35.14 -13.83 -3.80
N GLY A 197 35.07 -13.14 -4.95
CA GLY A 197 33.80 -12.74 -5.57
C GLY A 197 33.11 -11.53 -4.93
N ALA A 198 33.77 -10.84 -4.00
CA ALA A 198 33.31 -9.57 -3.46
C ALA A 198 33.15 -8.52 -4.58
N LEU A 199 32.00 -7.84 -4.63
CA LEU A 199 31.76 -6.69 -5.54
C LEU A 199 32.83 -5.59 -5.41
N ALA A 200 33.00 -4.72 -6.41
CA ALA A 200 33.85 -3.54 -6.23
C ALA A 200 33.20 -2.52 -5.27
N LEU A 201 33.99 -1.65 -4.61
CA LEU A 201 33.44 -0.67 -3.66
C LEU A 201 32.49 0.35 -4.34
N GLU A 202 32.73 0.60 -5.62
CA GLU A 202 31.90 1.44 -6.51
C GLU A 202 30.56 0.77 -6.85
N GLN A 203 30.42 -0.53 -6.60
CA GLN A 203 29.18 -1.28 -6.76
C GLN A 203 28.46 -1.48 -5.42
N CYS A 204 29.12 -1.18 -4.30
CA CYS A 204 28.56 -1.33 -2.96
C CYS A 204 27.72 -0.08 -2.62
N VAL A 205 26.43 -0.11 -2.95
CA VAL A 205 25.50 1.00 -2.68
C VAL A 205 25.26 1.18 -1.19
N VAL A 206 25.45 2.42 -0.69
CA VAL A 206 25.21 2.79 0.70
C VAL A 206 23.92 3.59 0.84
N THR A 207 23.71 4.61 0.01
CA THR A 207 22.51 5.46 0.08
C THR A 207 22.30 6.18 -1.24
N LEU A 208 21.34 7.10 -1.29
CA LEU A 208 21.11 7.99 -2.40
C LEU A 208 21.10 9.45 -1.94
N ASN A 209 21.40 10.34 -2.88
CA ASN A 209 21.06 11.75 -2.81
C ASN A 209 20.11 12.08 -3.98
N ALA A 210 19.19 13.00 -3.77
CA ALA A 210 18.29 13.49 -4.81
C ALA A 210 17.83 14.92 -4.48
N PRO A 211 17.46 15.74 -5.47
CA PRO A 211 16.92 17.07 -5.22
C PRO A 211 15.72 17.07 -4.26
N GLU A 212 14.89 16.02 -4.30
CA GLU A 212 13.72 15.86 -3.41
C GLU A 212 14.08 15.42 -1.98
N LEU A 213 15.33 15.03 -1.74
CA LEU A 213 15.87 14.63 -0.45
C LEU A 213 16.79 15.70 0.17
N ALA A 214 17.04 16.80 -0.55
CA ALA A 214 17.81 17.93 -0.02
C ALA A 214 17.11 18.54 1.19
N GLU A 215 17.87 18.92 2.23
CA GLU A 215 17.29 19.40 3.49
C GLU A 215 16.32 20.58 3.31
N SER A 216 16.61 21.49 2.37
CA SER A 216 15.76 22.64 2.03
C SER A 216 14.46 22.27 1.30
N ALA A 217 14.36 21.05 0.78
CA ALA A 217 13.17 20.52 0.09
C ALA A 217 12.29 19.67 1.02
N LEU A 218 12.75 19.34 2.23
CA LEU A 218 12.01 18.55 3.19
C LEU A 218 11.01 19.41 3.97
N LEU A 219 9.81 18.88 4.14
CA LEU A 219 8.71 19.48 4.87
C LEU A 219 8.75 19.07 6.34
N GLY A 220 8.59 20.04 7.23
CA GLY A 220 8.28 19.77 8.63
C GLY A 220 6.82 19.38 8.85
N VAL A 221 6.47 19.05 10.10
CA VAL A 221 5.09 18.69 10.50
C VAL A 221 4.07 19.77 10.14
N GLU A 222 4.40 21.05 10.33
CA GLU A 222 3.47 22.16 10.03
C GLU A 222 3.20 22.28 8.52
N GLU A 223 4.24 22.15 7.70
CA GLU A 223 4.13 22.26 6.24
C GLU A 223 3.42 21.04 5.64
N PHE A 224 3.72 19.83 6.12
CA PHE A 224 3.00 18.62 5.74
C PHE A 224 1.52 18.75 6.12
N ALA A 225 1.19 19.16 7.35
CA ALA A 225 -0.20 19.34 7.75
C ALA A 225 -0.93 20.37 6.87
N ALA A 226 -0.27 21.47 6.51
CA ALA A 226 -0.81 22.47 5.59
C ALA A 226 -1.07 21.91 4.19
N GLU A 227 -0.13 21.16 3.60
CA GLU A 227 -0.33 20.49 2.30
C GLU A 227 -1.47 19.45 2.34
N ALA A 228 -1.67 18.83 3.50
CA ALA A 228 -2.75 17.87 3.73
C ALA A 228 -4.11 18.50 4.07
N GLY A 229 -4.18 19.82 4.26
CA GLY A 229 -5.41 20.51 4.65
C GLY A 229 -5.91 20.13 6.05
N ILE A 230 -5.02 19.72 6.97
CA ILE A 230 -5.35 19.34 8.35
C ILE A 230 -4.57 20.19 9.36
N ALA A 231 -5.03 20.22 10.61
CA ALA A 231 -4.27 20.84 11.68
C ALA A 231 -3.00 20.02 12.00
N ALA A 232 -1.90 20.69 12.32
CA ALA A 232 -0.66 20.01 12.70
C ALA A 232 -0.80 19.17 13.98
N ALA A 233 -1.72 19.52 14.89
CA ALA A 233 -2.07 18.69 16.03
C ALA A 233 -2.68 17.33 15.60
N THR A 234 -3.50 17.33 14.54
CA THR A 234 -4.08 16.11 13.97
C THR A 234 -3.00 15.24 13.33
N LEU A 235 -2.07 15.83 12.56
CA LEU A 235 -0.96 15.07 11.98
C LEU A 235 -0.08 14.43 13.07
N ARG A 236 0.23 15.17 14.15
CA ARG A 236 0.95 14.62 15.31
C ARG A 236 0.19 13.47 15.96
N ALA A 237 -1.13 13.57 16.08
CA ALA A 237 -1.96 12.50 16.62
C ALA A 237 -1.91 11.25 15.74
N TYR A 238 -2.00 11.39 14.42
CA TYR A 238 -1.85 10.26 13.48
C TYR A 238 -0.49 9.60 13.64
N ILE A 239 0.59 10.38 13.68
CA ILE A 239 1.95 9.85 13.87
C ILE A 239 2.10 9.12 15.21
N ALA A 240 1.51 9.65 16.28
CA ALA A 240 1.63 9.07 17.62
C ALA A 240 0.81 7.78 17.80
N ARG A 241 -0.24 7.59 16.99
CA ARG A 241 -1.15 6.44 17.06
C ARG A 241 -0.97 5.43 15.93
N ASP A 242 -0.01 5.67 15.03
CA ASP A 242 0.17 4.88 13.80
C ASP A 242 -1.14 4.78 12.99
N GLU A 243 -1.83 5.91 12.84
CA GLU A 243 -3.09 6.01 12.09
C GLU A 243 -2.86 6.63 10.72
N ALA A 244 -3.77 6.37 9.78
CA ALA A 244 -3.82 6.98 8.44
C ALA A 244 -2.60 6.70 7.55
N ASP A 245 -1.83 5.64 7.85
CA ASP A 245 -0.70 5.15 7.06
C ASP A 245 0.27 6.29 6.67
N ILE A 246 0.64 7.15 7.63
CA ILE A 246 1.57 8.26 7.37
C ILE A 246 2.92 7.69 6.94
N PRO A 247 3.54 8.18 5.84
CA PRO A 247 4.86 7.71 5.41
C PRO A 247 5.91 7.94 6.49
N GLU A 248 6.94 7.09 6.49
CA GLU A 248 8.12 7.29 7.32
C GLU A 248 8.85 8.59 6.93
N PRO A 249 9.42 9.31 7.92
CA PRO A 249 10.20 10.50 7.65
C PRO A 249 11.54 10.15 6.98
N GLN A 250 11.93 10.94 5.99
CA GLN A 250 13.25 10.81 5.35
C GLN A 250 14.38 11.20 6.31
N VAL A 251 14.10 12.11 7.26
CA VAL A 251 15.04 12.57 8.27
C VAL A 251 14.33 12.77 9.60
N THR A 252 14.95 12.29 10.68
CA THR A 252 14.56 12.63 12.06
C THR A 252 15.77 13.23 12.78
N ASP A 253 15.77 14.55 12.96
CA ASP A 253 16.85 15.27 13.67
C ASP A 253 16.32 15.91 14.96
N GLY A 254 16.92 15.54 16.10
CA GLY A 254 16.47 16.02 17.42
C GLY A 254 14.98 15.77 17.70
N GLY A 255 14.42 14.68 17.18
CA GLY A 255 12.99 14.34 17.26
C GLY A 255 12.10 15.08 16.25
N ARG A 256 12.66 15.97 15.42
CA ARG A 256 11.93 16.64 14.34
C ARG A 256 11.92 15.75 13.10
N LYS A 257 10.77 15.17 12.82
CA LYS A 257 10.48 14.40 11.61
C LYS A 257 10.32 15.36 10.41
N ARG A 258 10.96 15.04 9.28
CA ARG A 258 10.81 15.76 8.02
C ARG A 258 10.61 14.80 6.84
N TRP A 259 9.81 15.22 5.88
CA TRP A 259 9.40 14.38 4.73
C TRP A 259 9.70 15.05 3.40
N SER A 260 9.99 14.24 2.40
CA SER A 260 10.08 14.74 1.03
C SER A 260 8.71 15.16 0.51
N ARG A 261 8.60 16.36 -0.08
CA ARG A 261 7.32 16.87 -0.65
C ARG A 261 6.69 15.89 -1.66
N PRO A 262 7.44 15.27 -2.59
CA PRO A 262 6.87 14.23 -3.44
C PRO A 262 6.29 13.02 -2.70
N VAL A 263 6.89 12.58 -1.59
CA VAL A 263 6.35 11.49 -0.78
C VAL A 263 5.04 11.90 -0.11
N VAL A 264 4.97 13.13 0.40
CA VAL A 264 3.72 13.71 0.91
C VAL A 264 2.66 13.78 -0.19
N THR A 265 3.04 14.17 -1.40
CA THR A 265 2.12 14.23 -2.56
C THR A 265 1.57 12.83 -2.91
N ASP A 266 2.42 11.81 -2.91
CA ASP A 266 2.03 10.42 -3.17
C ASP A 266 1.10 9.90 -2.07
N TRP A 267 1.37 10.21 -0.80
CA TRP A 267 0.45 9.90 0.31
C TRP A 267 -0.89 10.65 0.18
N LEU A 268 -0.89 11.91 -0.23
CA LEU A 268 -2.13 12.67 -0.48
C LEU A 268 -2.94 12.10 -1.65
N GLU A 269 -2.28 11.60 -2.70
CA GLU A 269 -2.93 10.85 -3.77
C GLU A 269 -3.63 9.60 -3.20
N GLN A 270 -2.91 8.77 -2.43
CA GLN A 270 -3.49 7.58 -1.82
C GLN A 270 -4.65 7.92 -0.85
N ARG A 271 -4.48 8.95 -0.01
CA ARG A 271 -5.50 9.43 0.90
C ARG A 271 -6.76 9.85 0.15
N ARG A 272 -6.64 10.58 -0.97
CA ARG A 272 -7.78 10.95 -1.83
C ARG A 272 -8.49 9.73 -2.41
N ARG A 273 -7.77 8.65 -2.71
CA ARG A 273 -8.32 7.39 -3.22
C ARG A 273 -8.82 6.43 -2.14
N ALA A 274 -8.76 6.81 -0.87
CA ALA A 274 -9.28 5.99 0.22
C ALA A 274 -10.77 5.67 0.00
N PRO A 275 -11.25 4.46 0.35
CA PRO A 275 -12.63 4.01 0.11
C PRO A 275 -13.72 5.00 0.56
N GLY A 276 -13.49 5.72 1.66
CA GLY A 276 -14.43 6.73 2.18
C GLY A 276 -14.63 7.95 1.27
N ASN A 277 -13.62 8.32 0.48
CA ASN A 277 -13.72 9.48 -0.40
C ASN A 277 -14.53 9.21 -1.67
N ALA A 278 -14.54 7.97 -2.16
CA ALA A 278 -15.45 7.57 -3.23
C ALA A 278 -16.91 7.78 -2.82
N ALA A 279 -17.26 7.51 -1.55
CA ALA A 279 -18.58 7.79 -1.02
C ALA A 279 -18.86 9.29 -0.90
N ALA A 280 -17.86 10.09 -0.48
CA ALA A 280 -17.99 11.55 -0.37
C ALA A 280 -18.25 12.23 -1.72
N VAL A 281 -17.54 11.80 -2.78
CA VAL A 281 -17.77 12.30 -4.16
C VAL A 281 -19.20 12.03 -4.62
N LEU A 282 -19.76 10.86 -4.29
CA LEU A 282 -21.15 10.54 -4.62
C LEU A 282 -22.17 11.33 -3.79
N ALA A 283 -21.81 11.69 -2.55
CA ALA A 283 -22.66 12.46 -1.65
C ALA A 283 -22.85 13.92 -2.13
N GLY A 284 -21.83 14.50 -2.76
CA GLY A 284 -21.82 15.90 -3.19
C GLY A 284 -21.75 16.89 -2.02
N ASN A 285 -21.57 18.18 -2.33
CA ASN A 285 -21.48 19.27 -1.33
C ASN A 285 -22.80 19.56 -0.59
N ASP A 286 -23.88 18.81 -0.83
CA ASP A 286 -25.19 19.02 -0.21
C ASP A 286 -25.24 18.66 1.28
N THR A 287 -24.13 18.17 1.85
CA THR A 287 -23.96 17.97 3.29
C THR A 287 -22.70 18.67 3.80
N ALA A 288 -22.58 19.97 3.54
CA ALA A 288 -21.65 20.87 4.25
C ALA A 288 -22.17 21.15 5.68
N ASP A 289 -22.39 20.10 6.46
CA ASP A 289 -22.68 20.20 7.88
C ASP A 289 -21.55 19.47 8.62
N GLU A 290 -20.57 20.25 9.10
CA GLU A 290 -19.33 19.77 9.74
C GLU A 290 -19.57 18.96 11.03
N ASN A 291 -20.83 18.85 11.47
CA ASN A 291 -21.28 18.00 12.58
C ASN A 291 -21.86 16.65 12.14
N ALA A 292 -21.85 16.32 10.85
CA ALA A 292 -22.50 15.12 10.33
C ALA A 292 -21.62 13.87 10.43
N SER A 293 -21.21 13.48 11.64
CA SER A 293 -20.77 12.11 11.95
C SER A 293 -21.91 11.06 11.86
N GLY A 294 -22.97 11.36 11.08
CA GLY A 294 -24.19 10.56 10.93
C GLY A 294 -25.00 10.89 9.67
N SER A 295 -24.41 11.53 8.66
CA SER A 295 -25.08 11.76 7.37
C SER A 295 -25.29 10.43 6.63
N ILE A 296 -26.56 10.05 6.46
CA ILE A 296 -27.00 8.88 5.66
C ILE A 296 -26.59 9.10 4.20
N SER A 297 -25.87 8.15 3.60
CA SER A 297 -25.48 8.23 2.18
C SER A 297 -26.71 8.43 1.28
N PRO A 298 -26.63 9.21 0.17
CA PRO A 298 -27.80 9.42 -0.69
C PRO A 298 -28.39 8.11 -1.25
N ALA A 299 -27.56 7.10 -1.48
CA ALA A 299 -27.98 5.78 -1.91
C ALA A 299 -28.80 5.06 -0.84
N LEU A 300 -28.31 5.05 0.41
CA LEU A 300 -29.03 4.49 1.55
C LEU A 300 -30.35 5.23 1.79
N ARG A 301 -30.36 6.56 1.61
CA ARG A 301 -31.57 7.38 1.68
C ARG A 301 -32.57 7.00 0.60
N ARG A 302 -32.15 6.86 -0.67
CA ARG A 302 -33.02 6.42 -1.78
C ARG A 302 -33.58 5.02 -1.54
N LEU A 303 -32.75 4.09 -1.08
CA LEU A 303 -33.16 2.73 -0.76
C LEU A 303 -34.20 2.74 0.37
N TRP A 304 -33.93 3.48 1.45
CA TRP A 304 -34.85 3.66 2.56
C TRP A 304 -36.18 4.25 2.09
N THR A 305 -36.19 5.37 1.37
CA THR A 305 -37.42 5.97 0.81
C THR A 305 -38.22 5.00 -0.05
N ARG A 306 -37.53 4.20 -0.88
CA ARG A 306 -38.18 3.19 -1.73
C ARG A 306 -38.80 2.08 -0.89
N LEU A 307 -38.08 1.55 0.09
CA LEU A 307 -38.58 0.49 0.98
C LEU A 307 -39.74 1.00 1.84
N THR A 308 -39.64 2.20 2.38
CA THR A 308 -40.73 2.87 3.12
C THR A 308 -41.98 2.99 2.25
N THR A 309 -41.85 3.48 1.01
CA THR A 309 -42.98 3.57 0.07
C THR A 309 -43.60 2.20 -0.23
N MET A 310 -42.77 1.17 -0.48
CA MET A 310 -43.25 -0.18 -0.73
C MET A 310 -43.97 -0.77 0.48
N LEU A 311 -43.42 -0.60 1.67
CA LEU A 311 -44.02 -1.10 2.91
C LEU A 311 -45.31 -0.36 3.25
N LEU A 312 -45.37 0.95 3.07
CA LEU A 312 -46.59 1.74 3.28
C LEU A 312 -47.72 1.27 2.35
N ARG A 313 -47.41 1.00 1.09
CA ARG A 313 -48.37 0.46 0.12
C ARG A 313 -48.95 -0.88 0.57
N GLU A 314 -48.10 -1.78 1.09
CA GLU A 314 -48.53 -3.07 1.61
C GLU A 314 -49.29 -2.96 2.94
N LEU A 315 -48.86 -2.06 3.83
CA LEU A 315 -49.42 -1.91 5.18
C LEU A 315 -50.74 -1.14 5.21
N TRP A 316 -50.92 -0.15 4.32
CA TRP A 316 -52.03 0.81 4.39
C TRP A 316 -52.83 0.95 3.09
N GLU A 317 -52.22 1.04 1.92
CA GLU A 317 -52.98 1.32 0.70
C GLU A 317 -53.95 0.17 0.36
N GLN A 318 -53.58 -1.07 0.71
CA GLN A 318 -54.45 -2.24 0.56
C GLN A 318 -55.59 -2.29 1.60
N PRO A 319 -56.87 -2.35 1.18
CA PRO A 319 -58.01 -2.41 2.12
C PRO A 319 -57.98 -3.61 3.06
N ALA A 320 -57.46 -4.75 2.61
CA ALA A 320 -57.33 -5.96 3.42
C ALA A 320 -56.28 -5.79 4.53
N ALA A 321 -55.16 -5.13 4.23
CA ALA A 321 -54.11 -4.85 5.20
C ALA A 321 -54.59 -3.89 6.30
N ARG A 322 -55.29 -2.81 5.93
CA ARG A 322 -55.90 -1.85 6.90
C ARG A 322 -56.78 -2.52 7.95
N ARG A 323 -57.50 -3.58 7.56
CA ARG A 323 -58.38 -4.33 8.47
C ARG A 323 -57.61 -5.18 9.49
N ARG A 324 -56.34 -5.52 9.22
CA ARG A 324 -55.47 -6.29 10.13
C ARG A 324 -54.90 -5.45 11.27
N TRP A 325 -54.82 -4.13 11.09
CA TRP A 325 -54.42 -3.21 12.15
C TRP A 325 -55.45 -3.21 13.29
N SER A 326 -54.95 -3.28 14.53
CA SER A 326 -55.78 -3.13 15.71
C SER A 326 -56.36 -1.72 15.78
N ARG A 327 -57.56 -1.58 16.37
CA ARG A 327 -58.32 -0.31 16.36
C ARG A 327 -57.53 0.93 16.82
N PRO A 328 -56.71 0.90 17.90
CA PRO A 328 -55.98 2.10 18.33
C PRO A 328 -54.92 2.58 17.32
N PHE A 329 -54.39 1.68 16.48
CA PHE A 329 -53.32 1.99 15.52
C PHE A 329 -53.81 1.99 14.06
N ARG A 330 -55.11 1.84 13.80
CA ARG A 330 -55.66 1.81 12.44
C ARG A 330 -55.79 3.23 11.88
N ASN A 331 -54.65 3.88 11.65
CA ASN A 331 -54.56 5.18 10.99
C ASN A 331 -53.31 5.20 10.09
N GLU A 332 -53.30 6.12 9.13
CA GLU A 332 -52.23 6.22 8.13
C GLU A 332 -50.88 6.59 8.74
N GLN A 333 -50.89 7.46 9.76
CA GLN A 333 -49.68 7.90 10.44
C GLN A 333 -48.94 6.73 11.08
N ALA A 334 -49.65 5.88 11.84
CA ALA A 334 -49.05 4.71 12.47
C ALA A 334 -48.50 3.70 11.44
N ALA A 335 -49.15 3.59 10.27
CA ALA A 335 -48.64 2.78 9.17
C ALA A 335 -47.40 3.38 8.50
N ASN A 336 -47.35 4.70 8.37
CA ASN A 336 -46.19 5.43 7.85
C ASN A 336 -45.00 5.29 8.80
N ASP A 337 -45.19 5.56 10.10
CA ASP A 337 -44.14 5.46 11.12
C ASP A 337 -43.53 4.04 11.15
N LEU A 338 -44.37 3.00 11.07
CA LEU A 338 -43.92 1.62 11.02
C LEU A 338 -43.20 1.29 9.70
N ALA A 339 -43.72 1.76 8.57
CA ALA A 339 -43.09 1.58 7.26
C ALA A 339 -41.71 2.26 7.20
N GLU A 340 -41.58 3.44 7.79
CA GLU A 340 -40.34 4.19 7.87
C GLU A 340 -39.30 3.46 8.74
N GLN A 341 -39.69 2.97 9.92
CA GLN A 341 -38.83 2.18 10.80
C GLN A 341 -38.38 0.88 10.15
N LEU A 342 -39.32 0.10 9.59
CA LEU A 342 -39.00 -1.16 8.91
C LEU A 342 -38.16 -0.93 7.64
N GLY A 343 -38.45 0.13 6.89
CA GLY A 343 -37.69 0.55 5.73
C GLY A 343 -36.25 0.89 6.10
N TRP A 344 -36.03 1.59 7.21
CA TRP A 344 -34.69 1.91 7.72
C TRP A 344 -33.93 0.64 8.13
N VAL A 345 -34.55 -0.22 8.94
CA VAL A 345 -33.94 -1.49 9.36
C VAL A 345 -33.54 -2.34 8.15
N ALA A 346 -34.43 -2.48 7.17
CA ALA A 346 -34.14 -3.23 5.95
C ALA A 346 -33.03 -2.58 5.11
N ALA A 347 -33.00 -1.25 5.01
CA ALA A 347 -31.97 -0.53 4.25
C ALA A 347 -30.58 -0.67 4.88
N VAL A 348 -30.46 -0.50 6.20
CA VAL A 348 -29.17 -0.64 6.92
C VAL A 348 -28.66 -2.07 6.93
N ASN A 349 -29.55 -3.06 6.92
CA ASN A 349 -29.18 -4.47 6.87
C ASN A 349 -29.13 -5.05 5.44
N ALA A 350 -29.25 -4.21 4.41
CA ALA A 350 -29.23 -4.66 3.03
C ALA A 350 -27.92 -5.38 2.68
N ASP A 351 -26.79 -4.92 3.20
CA ASP A 351 -25.47 -5.54 3.00
C ASP A 351 -25.37 -6.96 3.59
N ALA A 352 -26.15 -7.27 4.64
CA ALA A 352 -26.20 -8.62 5.21
C ALA A 352 -27.09 -9.57 4.40
N ALA A 353 -28.06 -9.03 3.65
CA ALA A 353 -28.98 -9.80 2.82
C ALA A 353 -28.50 -9.95 1.37
N ILE A 354 -27.68 -9.01 0.90
CA ILE A 354 -27.19 -8.96 -0.46
C ILE A 354 -25.70 -9.35 -0.46
N PRO A 355 -25.30 -10.42 -1.17
CA PRO A 355 -23.90 -10.81 -1.25
C PRO A 355 -23.14 -9.85 -2.20
N VAL A 356 -22.77 -8.67 -1.69
CA VAL A 356 -22.15 -7.59 -2.48
C VAL A 356 -20.86 -8.05 -3.17
N ASN A 357 -20.09 -8.95 -2.56
CA ASN A 357 -18.88 -9.50 -3.18
C ASN A 357 -19.20 -10.39 -4.40
N ASP A 358 -20.21 -11.26 -4.27
CA ASP A 358 -20.64 -12.12 -5.38
C ASP A 358 -21.23 -11.26 -6.51
N LEU A 359 -21.93 -10.18 -6.16
CA LEU A 359 -22.40 -9.20 -7.15
C LEU A 359 -21.26 -8.48 -7.84
N ALA A 360 -20.21 -8.07 -7.12
CA ALA A 360 -19.03 -7.44 -7.72
C ALA A 360 -18.41 -8.37 -8.77
N TRP A 361 -18.25 -9.64 -8.42
CA TRP A 361 -17.73 -10.66 -9.35
C TRP A 361 -18.66 -10.86 -10.56
N MET A 362 -19.98 -10.96 -10.38
CA MET A 362 -20.93 -11.08 -11.50
C MET A 362 -20.91 -9.86 -12.42
N ILE A 363 -20.82 -8.65 -11.85
CA ILE A 363 -20.70 -7.41 -12.63
C ILE A 363 -19.40 -7.41 -13.42
N GLN A 364 -18.27 -7.77 -12.78
CA GLN A 364 -16.98 -7.92 -13.45
C GLN A 364 -17.10 -8.86 -14.66
N GLN A 365 -17.65 -10.06 -14.47
CA GLN A 365 -17.80 -11.04 -15.55
C GLN A 365 -18.72 -10.54 -16.67
N GLY A 366 -19.82 -9.86 -16.33
CA GLY A 366 -20.73 -9.27 -17.32
C GLY A 366 -20.04 -8.20 -18.17
N VAL A 367 -19.27 -7.30 -17.54
CA VAL A 367 -18.49 -6.28 -18.26
C VAL A 367 -17.43 -6.93 -19.15
N LEU A 368 -16.66 -7.88 -18.65
CA LEU A 368 -15.63 -8.58 -19.42
C LEU A 368 -16.21 -9.34 -20.62
N TRP A 369 -17.35 -9.99 -20.46
CA TRP A 369 -18.04 -10.67 -21.55
C TRP A 369 -18.44 -9.71 -22.67
N GLU A 370 -18.92 -8.51 -22.33
CA GLU A 370 -19.27 -7.51 -23.34
C GLU A 370 -18.04 -6.94 -24.03
N LEU A 371 -16.96 -6.66 -23.28
CA LEU A 371 -15.68 -6.24 -23.85
C LEU A 371 -15.13 -7.27 -24.84
N GLN A 372 -15.14 -8.55 -24.46
CA GLN A 372 -14.73 -9.67 -25.33
C GLN A 372 -15.61 -9.74 -26.58
N ARG A 373 -16.94 -9.72 -26.42
CA ARG A 373 -17.87 -9.77 -27.55
C ARG A 373 -17.62 -8.64 -28.53
N PHE A 374 -17.38 -7.42 -28.05
CA PHE A 374 -17.09 -6.28 -28.93
C PHE A 374 -15.76 -6.43 -29.66
N ARG A 375 -14.70 -6.87 -28.99
CA ARG A 375 -13.41 -7.17 -29.63
C ARG A 375 -13.53 -8.20 -30.75
N ASP A 376 -14.32 -9.25 -30.53
CA ASP A 376 -14.49 -10.33 -31.49
C ASP A 376 -15.38 -9.92 -32.69
N THR A 377 -16.21 -8.88 -32.54
CA THR A 377 -17.18 -8.45 -33.57
C THR A 377 -16.78 -7.15 -34.29
N MET A 378 -15.90 -6.33 -33.70
CA MET A 378 -15.47 -5.04 -34.25
C MET A 378 -13.97 -4.84 -34.06
N SER A 379 -13.29 -4.25 -35.05
CA SER A 379 -11.91 -3.76 -34.86
C SER A 379 -11.96 -2.65 -33.81
N VAL A 380 -11.39 -2.87 -32.63
CA VAL A 380 -11.48 -1.97 -31.48
C VAL A 380 -10.93 -0.58 -31.84
N VAL A 381 -11.81 0.41 -32.03
CA VAL A 381 -11.43 1.82 -32.11
C VAL A 381 -12.26 2.60 -31.10
N GLY A 382 -11.63 3.02 -30.01
CA GLY A 382 -12.18 4.00 -29.07
C GLY A 382 -12.69 3.41 -27.76
N HIS A 383 -13.95 2.95 -27.73
CA HIS A 383 -14.63 2.48 -26.52
C HIS A 383 -15.71 1.45 -26.84
N VAL A 384 -16.08 0.65 -25.84
CA VAL A 384 -17.17 -0.32 -25.92
C VAL A 384 -18.40 0.26 -25.22
N SER A 385 -19.53 0.30 -25.94
CA SER A 385 -20.82 0.66 -25.34
C SER A 385 -21.38 -0.54 -24.60
N LEU A 386 -21.29 -0.51 -23.27
CA LEU A 386 -21.88 -1.56 -22.45
C LEU A 386 -23.41 -1.56 -22.58
N THR A 387 -24.04 -2.72 -22.48
CA THR A 387 -25.50 -2.86 -22.50
C THR A 387 -26.11 -2.09 -21.35
N ARG A 388 -27.40 -1.77 -21.51
CA ARG A 388 -28.18 -1.11 -20.47
C ARG A 388 -28.15 -1.88 -19.15
N GLN A 389 -28.18 -3.21 -19.20
CA GLN A 389 -28.18 -4.09 -18.04
C GLN A 389 -26.86 -3.99 -17.28
N ALA A 390 -25.72 -4.10 -17.98
CA ALA A 390 -24.40 -3.94 -17.38
C ALA A 390 -24.21 -2.54 -16.79
N GLY A 391 -24.62 -1.49 -17.52
CA GLY A 391 -24.53 -0.10 -17.03
C GLY A 391 -25.41 0.17 -15.81
N HIS A 392 -26.64 -0.35 -15.78
CA HIS A 392 -27.52 -0.24 -14.61
C HIS A 392 -26.95 -0.99 -13.39
N ALA A 393 -26.44 -2.21 -13.60
CA ALA A 393 -25.86 -3.00 -12.51
C ALA A 393 -24.61 -2.32 -11.93
N LEU A 394 -23.77 -1.75 -12.80
CA LEU A 394 -22.59 -1.00 -12.39
C LEU A 394 -22.96 0.28 -11.63
N GLY A 395 -23.91 1.07 -12.16
CA GLY A 395 -24.39 2.27 -11.48
C GLY A 395 -24.97 1.95 -10.10
N TRP A 396 -25.79 0.90 -10.00
CA TRP A 396 -26.32 0.44 -8.71
C TRP A 396 -25.20 0.04 -7.74
N PHE A 397 -24.21 -0.72 -8.19
CA PHE A 397 -23.11 -1.16 -7.34
C PHE A 397 -22.28 0.01 -6.81
N ILE A 398 -21.97 0.99 -7.67
CA ILE A 398 -21.25 2.21 -7.28
C ILE A 398 -22.01 2.96 -6.19
N GLU A 399 -23.33 3.07 -6.31
CA GLU A 399 -24.14 3.74 -5.30
C GLU A 399 -24.18 3.00 -3.97
N GLN A 400 -24.31 1.66 -3.98
CA GLN A 400 -24.44 0.88 -2.75
C GLN A 400 -23.11 0.64 -2.05
N ALA A 401 -22.03 0.42 -2.81
CA ALA A 401 -20.73 0.01 -2.27
C ALA A 401 -19.56 0.80 -2.88
N PRO A 402 -19.56 2.15 -2.78
CA PRO A 402 -18.55 2.99 -3.43
C PRO A 402 -17.11 2.65 -3.01
N GLY A 403 -16.91 2.28 -1.74
CA GLY A 403 -15.59 1.90 -1.22
C GLY A 403 -15.00 0.62 -1.83
N ARG A 404 -15.82 -0.21 -2.50
CA ARG A 404 -15.39 -1.46 -3.17
C ARG A 404 -15.12 -1.26 -4.67
N VAL A 405 -15.48 -0.12 -5.22
CA VAL A 405 -15.33 0.18 -6.64
C VAL A 405 -13.87 0.19 -7.10
N PRO A 406 -12.88 0.71 -6.35
CA PRO A 406 -11.48 0.65 -6.77
C PRO A 406 -10.99 -0.77 -7.07
N ALA A 407 -11.34 -1.73 -6.21
CA ALA A 407 -11.01 -3.15 -6.41
C ALA A 407 -11.74 -3.75 -7.61
N LEU A 408 -13.03 -3.44 -7.79
CA LEU A 408 -13.80 -3.90 -8.96
C LEU A 408 -13.22 -3.36 -10.28
N PHE A 409 -12.93 -2.07 -10.35
CA PHE A 409 -12.33 -1.45 -11.53
C PHE A 409 -10.93 -1.99 -11.80
N GLY A 410 -10.12 -2.19 -10.76
CA GLY A 410 -8.83 -2.85 -10.83
C GLY A 410 -8.93 -4.24 -11.46
N ALA A 411 -9.83 -5.08 -10.94
CA ALA A 411 -10.05 -6.42 -11.46
C ALA A 411 -10.52 -6.42 -12.92
N ILE A 412 -11.46 -5.54 -13.30
CA ILE A 412 -11.91 -5.41 -14.69
C ILE A 412 -10.73 -5.02 -15.60
N VAL A 413 -9.94 -4.01 -15.23
CA VAL A 413 -8.78 -3.57 -16.02
C VAL A 413 -7.75 -4.68 -16.17
N ARG A 414 -7.44 -5.40 -15.08
CA ARG A 414 -6.50 -6.53 -15.09
C ARG A 414 -6.93 -7.61 -16.07
N HIS A 415 -8.13 -8.14 -15.90
CA HIS A 415 -8.64 -9.23 -16.75
C HIS A 415 -8.84 -8.79 -18.19
N ALA A 416 -9.29 -7.55 -18.43
CA ALA A 416 -9.40 -7.03 -19.79
C ALA A 416 -8.04 -6.96 -20.49
N LYS A 417 -6.97 -6.60 -19.76
CA LYS A 417 -5.62 -6.58 -20.31
C LYS A 417 -5.07 -7.99 -20.51
N ASP A 418 -5.07 -8.80 -19.46
CA ASP A 418 -4.34 -10.08 -19.43
C ASP A 418 -5.06 -11.16 -20.26
N ASP A 419 -6.40 -11.20 -20.23
CA ASP A 419 -7.18 -12.24 -20.91
C ASP A 419 -7.66 -11.78 -22.30
N LEU A 420 -7.87 -10.46 -22.48
CA LEU A 420 -8.50 -9.93 -23.69
C LEU A 420 -7.60 -9.04 -24.56
N ASP A 421 -6.40 -8.68 -24.11
CA ASP A 421 -5.50 -7.71 -24.76
C ASP A 421 -6.18 -6.34 -25.01
N ILE A 422 -7.06 -5.92 -24.09
CA ILE A 422 -7.77 -4.64 -24.16
C ILE A 422 -7.04 -3.62 -23.29
N PRO A 423 -6.59 -2.49 -23.87
CA PRO A 423 -5.92 -1.43 -23.12
C PRO A 423 -6.80 -0.79 -22.03
N ALA A 424 -6.18 -0.39 -20.92
CA ALA A 424 -6.87 0.23 -19.79
C ALA A 424 -7.64 1.51 -20.16
N ASP A 425 -7.15 2.30 -21.12
CA ASP A 425 -7.84 3.51 -21.57
C ASP A 425 -9.15 3.21 -22.32
N VAL A 426 -9.21 2.09 -23.05
CA VAL A 426 -10.43 1.60 -23.69
C VAL A 426 -11.43 1.17 -22.62
N VAL A 427 -10.97 0.43 -21.60
CA VAL A 427 -11.80 0.03 -20.45
C VAL A 427 -12.35 1.27 -19.73
N GLU A 428 -11.49 2.24 -19.43
CA GLU A 428 -11.87 3.49 -18.76
C GLU A 428 -12.98 4.22 -19.53
N LYS A 429 -12.76 4.47 -20.83
CA LYS A 429 -13.74 5.14 -21.70
C LYS A 429 -15.07 4.37 -21.76
N SER A 430 -15.01 3.04 -21.80
CA SER A 430 -16.19 2.17 -21.84
C SER A 430 -17.02 2.28 -20.55
N LEU A 431 -16.35 2.22 -19.39
CA LEU A 431 -17.00 2.35 -18.09
C LEU A 431 -17.59 3.76 -17.89
N ARG A 432 -16.83 4.81 -18.24
CA ARG A 432 -17.30 6.20 -18.18
C ARG A 432 -18.57 6.40 -19.02
N GLN A 433 -18.55 5.95 -20.28
CA GLN A 433 -19.68 6.08 -21.19
C GLN A 433 -20.91 5.32 -20.68
N SER A 434 -20.70 4.12 -20.14
CA SER A 434 -21.78 3.31 -19.57
C SER A 434 -22.44 4.00 -18.37
N LEU A 435 -21.65 4.63 -17.50
CA LEU A 435 -22.18 5.32 -16.33
C LEU A 435 -22.96 6.59 -16.68
N MET A 436 -22.51 7.33 -17.69
CA MET A 436 -23.24 8.48 -18.22
C MET A 436 -24.55 8.07 -18.93
N SER A 437 -24.52 6.98 -19.71
CA SER A 437 -25.65 6.58 -20.55
C SER A 437 -26.71 5.78 -19.80
N HIS A 438 -26.28 4.94 -18.86
CA HIS A 438 -27.09 3.88 -18.26
C HIS A 438 -26.93 3.78 -16.74
N GLY A 439 -25.79 4.18 -16.18
CA GLY A 439 -25.55 4.16 -14.74
C GLY A 439 -26.20 5.30 -13.96
N GLY A 440 -26.72 6.32 -14.64
CA GLY A 440 -27.44 7.44 -14.01
C GLY A 440 -26.53 8.48 -13.34
N MET A 441 -25.23 8.47 -13.63
CA MET A 441 -24.28 9.45 -13.08
C MET A 441 -24.11 10.64 -14.04
N PRO A 442 -24.22 11.89 -13.55
CA PRO A 442 -24.03 13.06 -14.41
C PRO A 442 -22.54 13.21 -14.81
N PRO A 443 -22.24 13.78 -15.99
CA PRO A 443 -20.88 13.83 -16.54
C PRO A 443 -19.84 14.43 -15.57
N GLU A 444 -20.19 15.52 -14.89
CA GLU A 444 -19.29 16.21 -13.95
C GLU A 444 -18.89 15.33 -12.77
N ARG A 445 -19.76 14.43 -12.30
CA ARG A 445 -19.44 13.50 -11.20
C ARG A 445 -18.64 12.30 -11.67
N VAL A 446 -18.79 11.89 -12.94
CA VAL A 446 -18.03 10.76 -13.49
C VAL A 446 -16.53 11.07 -13.47
N ASP A 447 -16.13 12.29 -13.81
CA ASP A 447 -14.72 12.67 -13.80
C ASP A 447 -14.09 12.65 -12.41
N GLU A 448 -14.75 13.27 -11.43
CA GLU A 448 -14.30 13.28 -10.03
C GLU A 448 -14.27 11.87 -9.44
N PHE A 449 -15.29 11.05 -9.74
CA PHE A 449 -15.37 9.69 -9.24
C PHE A 449 -14.27 8.80 -9.81
N PHE A 450 -14.01 8.86 -11.12
CA PHE A 450 -12.93 8.09 -11.73
C PHE A 450 -11.54 8.53 -11.25
N ALA A 451 -11.35 9.81 -10.93
CA ALA A 451 -10.09 10.28 -10.36
C ALA A 451 -9.75 9.60 -9.03
N VAL A 452 -10.77 9.23 -8.24
CA VAL A 452 -10.59 8.55 -6.94
C VAL A 452 -10.67 7.02 -7.02
N THR A 453 -11.42 6.45 -7.98
CA THR A 453 -11.63 5.00 -8.03
C THR A 453 -10.91 4.27 -9.16
N PHE A 454 -10.60 4.92 -10.27
CA PHE A 454 -9.96 4.23 -11.39
C PHE A 454 -8.47 3.99 -11.10
N PRO A 455 -7.90 2.84 -11.52
CA PRO A 455 -6.49 2.55 -11.32
C PRO A 455 -5.59 3.70 -11.85
N PRO A 456 -4.56 4.14 -11.10
CA PRO A 456 -3.64 5.16 -11.56
C PRO A 456 -3.01 4.78 -12.90
N GLN A 457 -3.04 5.70 -13.86
CA GLN A 457 -2.30 5.57 -15.09
C GLN A 457 -0.92 6.21 -14.93
N LYS A 458 0.13 5.37 -14.95
CA LYS A 458 1.59 5.65 -14.91
C LYS A 458 2.11 6.64 -13.86
#